data_AF-A0A968T9M1-F1
#
_entry.id   AF-A0A968T9M1-F1
#
_cell.length_a   1.000
_cell.length_b   1.000
_cell.length_c   1.000
_cell.angle_alpha   90.00
_cell.angle_beta   90.00
_cell.angle_gamma   90.00
#
_symmetry.space_group_name_H-M   'P 1'
#
loop_
_entity.id
_entity.type
_entity.pdbx_description
1 polymer ?
#
loop_
_entity_poly.entity_id
_entity_poly.type
_entity_poly.pdbx_seq_one_letter_code
_entity_poly.pdbx_strand_id
1 'polypeptide(L)'
;MTIPIELHSDQLIEGHFTDMLDLARALPEFVVFYNGPKCGASAPDHFHFQAGSKGFLPIEKDFHNPAFLKQIGEMKDAKIFCWKGYQRGILTLKGKDKHILSTLFESFYKNFQEIQPREKEPMVNILAYLEADEWIIHFFPRILHRPMQYFEAGDKQILLSPASVDMGGVFITPREE
;
A
#
# COMPACT_ATOMS: atom_id res chain seq x y z
N MET A 1 14.47 -1.20 4.88
CA MET A 1 15.33 -1.97 3.94
C MET A 1 14.68 -1.98 2.56
N THR A 2 15.47 -2.01 1.49
CA THR A 2 14.99 -2.16 0.11
C THR A 2 15.31 -3.57 -0.39
N ILE A 3 14.38 -4.21 -1.09
CA ILE A 3 14.47 -5.56 -1.63
C ILE A 3 14.22 -5.47 -3.15
N PRO A 4 15.28 -5.24 -3.95
CA PRO A 4 15.15 -5.14 -5.40
C PRO A 4 15.11 -6.53 -6.07
N ILE A 5 14.50 -6.61 -7.24
CA ILE A 5 14.68 -7.77 -8.11
C ILE A 5 16.06 -7.69 -8.81
N GLU A 6 16.67 -8.83 -9.12
CA GLU A 6 17.98 -8.88 -9.77
C GLU A 6 17.94 -8.39 -11.23
N LEU A 7 16.87 -8.73 -11.96
CA LEU A 7 16.69 -8.36 -13.35
C LEU A 7 15.85 -7.08 -13.46
N HIS A 8 16.40 -6.08 -14.15
CA HIS A 8 15.70 -4.82 -14.36
C HIS A 8 14.32 -5.04 -15.00
N SER A 9 13.31 -4.48 -14.36
CA SER A 9 11.91 -4.51 -14.77
C SER A 9 11.22 -3.25 -14.25
N ASP A 10 10.24 -2.75 -14.99
CA ASP A 10 9.45 -1.59 -14.58
C ASP A 10 8.84 -1.82 -13.17
N GLN A 11 8.72 -0.76 -12.36
CA GLN A 11 8.07 -0.84 -11.05
C GLN A 11 6.56 -1.04 -11.24
N LEU A 12 6.09 -2.27 -11.46
CA LEU A 12 4.68 -2.65 -11.64
C LEU A 12 4.34 -3.82 -10.71
N ILE A 13 3.25 -3.74 -9.92
CA ILE A 13 2.93 -4.81 -8.96
C ILE A 13 2.31 -6.05 -9.61
N GLU A 14 1.71 -5.90 -10.80
CA GLU A 14 1.13 -7.02 -11.53
C GLU A 14 2.20 -8.09 -11.80
N GLY A 15 1.89 -9.34 -11.46
CA GLY A 15 2.85 -10.46 -11.52
C GLY A 15 3.74 -10.63 -10.28
N HIS A 16 3.86 -9.61 -9.43
CA HIS A 16 4.72 -9.65 -8.23
C HIS A 16 3.95 -9.60 -6.89
N PHE A 17 2.63 -9.49 -6.92
CA PHE A 17 1.82 -9.45 -5.69
C PHE A 17 2.02 -10.68 -4.80
N THR A 18 2.11 -11.88 -5.37
CA THR A 18 2.37 -13.10 -4.59
C THR A 18 3.74 -13.08 -3.93
N ASP A 19 4.74 -12.49 -4.58
CA ASP A 19 6.09 -12.34 -4.02
C ASP A 19 6.05 -11.44 -2.78
N MET A 20 5.24 -10.38 -2.81
CA MET A 20 4.99 -9.52 -1.65
C MET A 20 4.44 -10.31 -0.45
N LEU A 21 3.50 -11.24 -0.70
CA LEU A 21 2.92 -12.09 0.35
C LEU A 21 3.92 -13.11 0.90
N ASP A 22 4.76 -13.67 0.03
CA ASP A 22 5.83 -14.58 0.44
C ASP A 22 6.89 -13.85 1.28
N LEU A 23 7.27 -12.62 0.90
CA LEU A 23 8.14 -11.76 1.71
C LEU A 23 7.52 -11.41 3.06
N ALA A 24 6.23 -11.04 3.10
CA ALA A 24 5.54 -10.71 4.34
C ALA A 24 5.50 -11.90 5.32
N ARG A 25 5.44 -13.14 4.80
CA ARG A 25 5.56 -14.35 5.63
C ARG A 25 7.01 -14.59 6.08
N ALA A 26 7.98 -14.39 5.18
CA ALA A 26 9.40 -14.60 5.48
C ALA A 26 9.98 -13.57 6.47
N LEU A 27 9.34 -12.40 6.60
CA LEU A 27 9.76 -11.29 7.44
C LEU A 27 8.68 -10.95 8.50
N PRO A 28 8.42 -11.84 9.49
CA PRO A 28 7.30 -11.69 10.42
C PRO A 28 7.36 -10.43 11.30
N GLU A 29 8.56 -9.91 11.54
CA GLU A 29 8.81 -8.70 12.33
C GLU A 29 8.74 -7.41 11.49
N PHE A 30 8.33 -7.50 10.22
CA PHE A 30 8.30 -6.37 9.29
C PHE A 30 6.95 -6.20 8.61
N VAL A 31 6.72 -4.98 8.15
CA VAL A 31 5.71 -4.64 7.15
C VAL A 31 6.42 -4.46 5.82
N VAL A 32 5.96 -5.17 4.79
CA VAL A 32 6.42 -5.04 3.40
C VAL A 32 5.63 -3.94 2.71
N PHE A 33 6.32 -3.11 1.94
CA PHE A 33 5.79 -1.93 1.27
C PHE A 33 5.99 -2.05 -0.24
N TYR A 34 4.99 -1.59 -0.98
CA TYR A 34 5.07 -1.34 -2.41
C TYR A 34 4.57 0.07 -2.72
N ASN A 35 5.39 0.84 -3.41
CA ASN A 35 5.01 2.14 -3.96
C ASN A 35 4.87 1.99 -5.47
N GLY A 36 3.70 2.30 -6.02
CA GLY A 36 3.56 2.43 -7.47
C GLY A 36 4.48 3.54 -8.04
N PRO A 37 4.77 3.53 -9.35
CA PRO A 37 5.78 4.35 -10.01
C PRO A 37 5.47 5.84 -9.90
N LYS A 38 4.18 6.19 -9.76
CA LYS A 38 3.70 7.57 -9.49
C LYS A 38 3.12 7.72 -8.08
N CYS A 39 3.55 6.89 -7.14
CA CYS A 39 3.06 6.87 -5.75
C CYS A 39 4.21 6.91 -4.74
N GLY A 40 5.29 7.64 -5.06
CA GLY A 40 6.45 7.81 -4.18
C GLY A 40 7.52 6.72 -4.30
N ALA A 41 7.54 5.95 -5.39
CA ALA A 41 8.66 5.08 -5.72
C ALA A 41 9.93 5.91 -5.98
N SER A 42 11.06 5.49 -5.39
CA SER A 42 12.35 6.17 -5.59
C SER A 42 13.01 5.83 -6.93
N ALA A 43 12.77 4.62 -7.45
CA ALA A 43 13.24 4.14 -8.74
C ALA A 43 12.04 3.58 -9.53
N PRO A 44 11.33 4.41 -10.33
CA PRO A 44 10.12 3.98 -11.04
C PRO A 44 10.41 3.03 -12.21
N ASP A 45 11.67 2.93 -12.62
CA ASP A 45 12.18 2.07 -13.68
C ASP A 45 12.74 0.73 -13.18
N HIS A 46 12.81 0.50 -11.86
CA HIS A 46 13.32 -0.77 -11.32
C HIS A 46 12.42 -1.29 -10.20
N PHE A 47 11.83 -2.46 -10.42
CA PHE A 47 11.02 -3.17 -9.43
C PHE A 47 11.76 -3.42 -8.09
N HIS A 48 11.16 -2.95 -7.00
CA HIS A 48 11.60 -3.23 -5.65
C HIS A 48 10.44 -3.18 -4.65
N PHE A 49 10.57 -3.97 -3.60
CA PHE A 49 9.84 -3.79 -2.36
C PHE A 49 10.69 -3.03 -1.34
N GLN A 50 10.02 -2.53 -0.32
CA GLN A 50 10.69 -2.05 0.89
C GLN A 50 10.11 -2.77 2.11
N ALA A 51 10.83 -2.75 3.23
CA ALA A 51 10.35 -3.30 4.48
C ALA A 51 10.79 -2.43 5.66
N GLY A 52 9.90 -2.27 6.64
CA GLY A 52 10.13 -1.53 7.89
C GLY A 52 9.58 -2.31 9.08
N SER A 53 10.09 -2.03 10.28
CA SER A 53 9.74 -2.79 11.48
C SER A 53 8.24 -2.70 11.79
N LYS A 54 7.66 -3.84 12.15
CA LYS A 54 6.28 -3.95 12.60
C LYS A 54 6.06 -3.18 13.90
N GLY A 55 4.85 -2.67 14.11
CA GLY A 55 4.46 -1.86 15.27
C GLY A 55 4.85 -0.39 15.17
N PHE A 56 5.47 0.03 14.07
CA PHE A 56 5.85 1.42 13.84
C PHE A 56 4.74 2.23 13.18
N LEU A 57 3.92 1.62 12.31
CA LEU A 57 2.89 2.34 11.56
C LEU A 57 1.57 2.39 12.35
N PRO A 58 0.96 3.57 12.55
CA PRO A 58 -0.32 3.69 13.24
C PRO A 58 -1.44 2.81 12.68
N ILE A 59 -1.46 2.61 11.36
CA ILE A 59 -2.47 1.77 10.69
C ILE A 59 -2.54 0.34 11.24
N GLU A 60 -1.40 -0.23 11.68
CA GLU A 60 -1.35 -1.59 12.24
C GLU A 60 -2.22 -1.70 13.50
N LYS A 61 -2.11 -0.70 14.38
CA LYS A 61 -2.92 -0.62 15.60
C LYS A 61 -4.36 -0.24 15.28
N ASP A 62 -4.55 0.73 14.39
CA ASP A 62 -5.88 1.26 14.08
C ASP A 62 -6.76 0.25 13.32
N PHE A 63 -6.17 -0.72 12.63
CA PHE A 63 -6.90 -1.83 12.01
C PHE A 63 -7.66 -2.68 13.06
N HIS A 64 -7.24 -2.66 14.32
CA HIS A 64 -7.94 -3.36 15.40
C HIS A 64 -9.10 -2.55 15.99
N ASN A 65 -9.30 -1.31 15.54
CA ASN A 65 -10.38 -0.45 16.01
C ASN A 65 -11.61 -0.57 15.09
N PRO A 66 -12.72 -1.19 15.54
CA PRO A 66 -13.91 -1.37 14.73
C PRO A 66 -14.57 -0.04 14.34
N ALA A 67 -14.28 1.07 15.03
CA ALA A 67 -14.79 2.39 14.66
C ALA A 67 -14.29 2.85 13.28
N PHE A 68 -13.13 2.37 12.84
CA PHE A 68 -12.56 2.70 11.54
C PHE A 68 -12.93 1.71 10.45
N LEU A 69 -13.51 0.55 10.75
CA LEU A 69 -13.67 -0.52 9.77
C LEU A 69 -15.13 -0.81 9.44
N LYS A 70 -15.40 -0.97 8.14
CA LYS A 70 -16.61 -1.62 7.64
C LYS A 70 -16.19 -2.82 6.79
N GLN A 71 -16.56 -4.02 7.19
CA GLN A 71 -16.49 -5.17 6.29
C GLN A 71 -17.50 -4.98 5.16
N ILE A 72 -17.02 -5.04 3.92
CA ILE A 72 -17.83 -4.81 2.71
C ILE A 72 -18.00 -6.07 1.86
N GLY A 73 -17.25 -7.12 2.15
CA GLY A 73 -17.33 -8.38 1.43
C GLY A 73 -16.46 -9.46 2.06
N GLU A 74 -16.62 -10.66 1.54
CA GLU A 74 -15.88 -11.85 1.94
C GLU A 74 -15.85 -12.82 0.75
N MET A 75 -14.74 -13.53 0.59
CA MET A 75 -14.58 -14.61 -0.39
C MET A 75 -13.87 -15.77 0.30
N LYS A 76 -14.60 -16.88 0.52
CA LYS A 76 -14.15 -17.97 1.40
C LYS A 76 -13.73 -17.39 2.76
N ASP A 77 -12.49 -17.64 3.19
CA ASP A 77 -11.95 -17.15 4.46
C ASP A 77 -11.25 -15.77 4.36
N ALA A 78 -11.30 -15.13 3.18
CA ALA A 78 -10.71 -13.80 2.98
C ALA A 78 -11.76 -12.70 3.13
N LYS A 79 -11.50 -11.74 4.02
CA LYS A 79 -12.40 -10.62 4.33
C LYS A 79 -11.91 -9.34 3.68
N ILE A 80 -12.88 -8.52 3.27
CA ILE A 80 -12.65 -7.23 2.61
C ILE A 80 -13.19 -6.12 3.50
N PHE A 81 -12.35 -5.17 3.87
CA PHE A 81 -12.70 -4.01 4.68
C PHE A 81 -12.50 -2.72 3.90
N CYS A 82 -13.40 -1.77 4.11
CA CYS A 82 -13.23 -0.38 3.73
C CYS A 82 -13.13 0.47 5.00
N TRP A 83 -12.16 1.38 5.03
CA TRP A 83 -11.93 2.23 6.19
C TRP A 83 -12.85 3.46 6.17
N LYS A 84 -13.25 3.91 7.36
CA LYS A 84 -14.09 5.08 7.60
C LYS A 84 -13.42 6.02 8.58
N GLY A 85 -13.64 7.33 8.42
CA GLY A 85 -13.16 8.34 9.37
C GLY A 85 -11.64 8.54 9.41
N TYR A 86 -10.90 7.91 8.49
CA TYR A 86 -9.42 7.92 8.48
C TYR A 86 -8.82 8.97 7.51
N GLN A 87 -9.67 9.88 7.01
CA GLN A 87 -9.37 11.01 6.10
C GLN A 87 -8.71 10.65 4.76
N ARG A 88 -8.47 9.36 4.49
CA ARG A 88 -7.97 8.81 3.22
C ARG A 88 -8.66 7.48 2.92
N GLY A 89 -8.76 7.15 1.63
CA GLY A 89 -9.35 5.88 1.19
C GLY A 89 -8.38 4.72 1.46
N ILE A 90 -8.85 3.72 2.19
CA ILE A 90 -8.09 2.49 2.46
C ILE A 90 -9.02 1.30 2.26
N LEU A 91 -8.55 0.33 1.50
CA LEU A 91 -9.15 -1.00 1.39
C LEU A 91 -8.20 -2.00 2.04
N THR A 92 -8.76 -3.01 2.70
CA THR A 92 -7.95 -4.03 3.38
C THR A 92 -8.45 -5.41 3.07
N LEU A 93 -7.53 -6.27 2.68
CA LEU A 93 -7.75 -7.71 2.63
C LEU A 93 -7.16 -8.35 3.87
N LYS A 94 -7.89 -9.29 4.45
CA LYS A 94 -7.40 -10.15 5.53
C LYS A 94 -7.72 -11.60 5.22
N GLY A 95 -6.75 -12.51 5.30
CA GLY A 95 -7.02 -13.95 5.12
C GLY A 95 -5.79 -14.83 5.16
N LYS A 96 -6.01 -16.15 5.03
CA LYS A 96 -4.97 -17.20 5.15
C LYS A 96 -4.56 -17.87 3.85
N ASP A 97 -5.35 -17.68 2.79
CA ASP A 97 -5.13 -18.35 1.51
C ASP A 97 -4.53 -17.36 0.50
N LYS A 98 -3.26 -17.60 0.12
CA LYS A 98 -2.52 -16.77 -0.83
C LYS A 98 -3.23 -16.67 -2.17
N HIS A 99 -3.83 -17.76 -2.63
CA HIS A 99 -4.49 -17.82 -3.93
C HIS A 99 -5.76 -16.97 -3.92
N ILE A 100 -6.58 -17.07 -2.87
CA ILE A 100 -7.79 -16.24 -2.74
C ILE A 100 -7.45 -14.76 -2.63
N LEU A 101 -6.43 -14.40 -1.83
CA LEU A 101 -5.97 -13.02 -1.72
C LEU A 101 -5.48 -12.47 -3.07
N SER A 102 -4.80 -13.30 -3.86
CA SER A 102 -4.34 -12.93 -5.21
C SER A 102 -5.50 -12.73 -6.18
N THR A 103 -6.53 -13.59 -6.15
CA THR A 103 -7.75 -13.40 -6.96
C THR A 103 -8.49 -12.11 -6.61
N LEU A 104 -8.58 -11.79 -5.32
CA LEU A 104 -9.17 -10.52 -4.86
C LEU A 104 -8.33 -9.32 -5.30
N PHE A 105 -7.01 -9.41 -5.20
CA PHE A 105 -6.09 -8.39 -5.69
C PHE A 105 -6.26 -8.14 -7.19
N GLU A 106 -6.25 -9.18 -8.03
CA GLU A 106 -6.46 -9.04 -9.48
C GLU A 106 -7.79 -8.35 -9.80
N SER A 107 -8.84 -8.66 -9.04
CA SER A 107 -10.14 -8.00 -9.18
C SER A 107 -10.04 -6.51 -8.83
N PHE A 108 -9.40 -6.15 -7.72
CA PHE A 108 -9.20 -4.74 -7.34
C PHE A 108 -8.33 -3.99 -8.35
N TYR A 109 -7.23 -4.61 -8.77
CA TYR A 109 -6.30 -4.06 -9.75
C TYR A 109 -7.03 -3.70 -11.05
N LYS A 110 -7.82 -4.63 -11.61
CA LYS A 110 -8.62 -4.38 -12.82
C LYS A 110 -9.62 -3.24 -12.63
N ASN A 111 -10.37 -3.24 -11.54
CA ASN A 111 -11.36 -2.18 -11.27
C ASN A 111 -10.70 -0.80 -11.12
N PHE A 112 -9.53 -0.71 -10.46
CA PHE A 112 -8.82 0.56 -10.36
C PHE A 112 -8.20 0.99 -11.70
N GLN A 113 -7.71 0.03 -12.50
CA GLN A 113 -7.16 0.31 -13.83
C GLN A 113 -8.23 0.89 -14.76
N GLU A 114 -9.47 0.41 -14.69
CA GLU A 114 -10.59 0.94 -15.48
C GLU A 114 -10.89 2.40 -15.16
N ILE A 115 -10.66 2.84 -13.92
CA ILE A 115 -10.83 4.23 -13.49
C ILE A 115 -9.64 5.10 -13.93
N GLN A 116 -8.46 4.50 -14.14
CA GLN A 116 -7.21 5.17 -14.51
C GLN A 116 -6.62 4.61 -15.83
N PRO A 117 -7.37 4.61 -16.95
CA PRO A 117 -6.98 3.90 -18.17
C PRO A 117 -5.74 4.45 -18.88
N ARG A 118 -5.25 5.62 -18.44
CA ARG A 118 -4.05 6.26 -18.99
C ARG A 118 -2.77 5.90 -18.23
N GLU A 119 -2.90 5.30 -17.05
CA GLU A 119 -1.76 4.90 -16.23
C GLU A 119 -1.29 3.50 -16.64
N LYS A 120 0.03 3.25 -16.53
CA LYS A 120 0.61 1.93 -16.82
C LYS A 120 0.06 0.85 -15.89
N GLU A 121 -0.23 1.24 -14.64
CA GLU A 121 -0.92 0.45 -13.63
C GLU A 121 -1.78 1.38 -12.77
N PRO A 122 -2.71 0.86 -11.96
CA PRO A 122 -3.46 1.66 -11.03
C PRO A 122 -2.54 2.30 -10.01
N MET A 123 -2.74 3.58 -9.74
CA MET A 123 -1.92 4.31 -8.78
C MET A 123 -2.24 3.83 -7.36
N VAL A 124 -1.33 3.06 -6.77
CA VAL A 124 -1.55 2.44 -5.46
C VAL A 124 -0.27 2.40 -4.61
N ASN A 125 -0.46 2.57 -3.30
CA ASN A 125 0.50 2.13 -2.29
C ASN A 125 -0.04 0.87 -1.61
N ILE A 126 0.81 -0.10 -1.29
CA ILE A 126 0.41 -1.35 -0.63
C ILE A 126 1.29 -1.59 0.59
N LEU A 127 0.68 -1.95 1.70
CA LEU A 127 1.34 -2.47 2.89
C LEU A 127 0.87 -3.91 3.11
N ALA A 128 1.78 -4.84 3.36
CA ALA A 128 1.46 -6.22 3.67
C ALA A 128 2.28 -6.73 4.86
N TYR A 129 1.63 -7.38 5.80
CA TYR A 129 2.27 -8.05 6.94
C TYR A 129 1.47 -9.26 7.37
N LEU A 130 2.11 -10.14 8.14
CA LEU A 130 1.46 -11.30 8.73
C LEU A 130 1.10 -11.01 10.19
N GLU A 131 -0.10 -11.41 10.61
CA GLU A 131 -0.54 -11.37 11.99
C GLU A 131 -1.41 -12.60 12.31
N ALA A 132 -1.06 -13.35 13.35
CA ALA A 132 -1.76 -14.58 13.75
C ALA A 132 -1.98 -15.57 12.58
N ASP A 133 -0.97 -15.71 11.72
CA ASP A 133 -0.98 -16.56 10.51
C ASP A 133 -1.99 -16.12 9.42
N GLU A 134 -2.45 -14.87 9.47
CA GLU A 134 -3.25 -14.24 8.43
C GLU A 134 -2.46 -13.09 7.81
N TRP A 135 -2.50 -12.95 6.48
CA TRP A 135 -2.03 -11.73 5.85
C TRP A 135 -3.04 -10.61 6.08
N ILE A 136 -2.52 -9.44 6.42
CA ILE A 136 -3.25 -8.18 6.43
C ILE A 136 -2.60 -7.30 5.36
N ILE A 137 -3.40 -6.87 4.39
CA ILE A 137 -2.93 -6.17 3.19
C ILE A 137 -3.73 -4.90 3.03
N HIS A 138 -3.11 -3.75 3.24
CA HIS A 138 -3.73 -2.44 3.08
C HIS A 138 -3.40 -1.87 1.71
N PHE A 139 -4.43 -1.49 0.97
CA PHE A 139 -4.34 -0.79 -0.32
C PHE A 139 -4.74 0.66 -0.11
N PHE A 140 -3.92 1.56 -0.62
CA PHE A 140 -4.20 2.99 -0.67
C PHE A 140 -4.27 3.42 -2.13
N PRO A 141 -5.46 3.37 -2.76
CA PRO A 141 -5.65 3.92 -4.10
C PRO A 141 -5.37 5.42 -4.11
N ARG A 142 -4.70 5.90 -5.16
CA ARG A 142 -4.25 7.29 -5.30
C ARG A 142 -4.83 7.89 -6.57
N ILE A 143 -5.30 9.14 -6.48
CA ILE A 143 -5.74 9.91 -7.65
C ILE A 143 -4.62 10.88 -8.10
N LEU A 144 -3.82 11.36 -7.15
CA LEU A 144 -2.73 12.31 -7.38
C LEU A 144 -1.40 11.74 -6.93
N HIS A 145 -0.35 11.97 -7.74
CA HIS A 145 1.02 11.58 -7.40
C HIS A 145 1.50 12.34 -6.17
N ARG A 146 1.29 13.66 -6.14
CA ARG A 146 1.63 14.55 -5.02
C ARG A 146 0.38 15.32 -4.57
N PRO A 147 0.27 15.66 -3.27
CA PRO A 147 -0.78 16.55 -2.81
C PRO A 147 -0.69 17.90 -3.53
N MET A 148 -1.82 18.59 -3.69
CA MET A 148 -1.86 19.88 -4.40
C MET A 148 -0.92 20.92 -3.77
N GLN A 149 -0.81 20.89 -2.43
CA GLN A 149 0.08 21.72 -1.61
C GLN A 149 1.56 21.59 -1.99
N TYR A 150 1.96 20.51 -2.68
CA TYR A 150 3.34 20.38 -3.18
C TYR A 150 3.68 21.47 -4.21
N PHE A 151 2.69 21.88 -5.01
CA PHE A 151 2.85 22.84 -6.09
C PHE A 151 2.47 24.28 -5.70
N GLU A 152 2.03 24.49 -4.46
CA GLU A 152 1.80 25.82 -3.91
C GLU A 152 3.13 26.55 -3.67
N ALA A 153 3.07 27.87 -3.44
CA ALA A 153 4.24 28.70 -3.14
C ALA A 153 4.10 29.37 -1.76
N GLY A 154 5.25 29.68 -1.14
CA GLY A 154 5.30 30.31 0.18
C GLY A 154 4.72 29.42 1.28
N ASP A 155 4.05 30.02 2.26
CA ASP A 155 3.58 29.35 3.49
C ASP A 155 2.50 28.27 3.26
N LYS A 156 1.98 28.16 2.04
CA LYS A 156 1.03 27.10 1.64
C LYS A 156 1.71 25.87 1.06
N GLN A 157 3.01 25.97 0.75
CA GLN A 157 3.76 24.88 0.16
C GLN A 157 4.10 23.84 1.23
N ILE A 158 3.75 22.59 0.95
CA ILE A 158 4.19 21.45 1.75
C ILE A 158 4.99 20.54 0.82
N LEU A 159 6.31 20.54 0.97
CA LEU A 159 7.25 19.76 0.15
C LEU A 159 7.27 18.27 0.55
N LEU A 160 6.09 17.67 0.56
CA LEU A 160 5.88 16.27 0.91
C LEU A 160 5.34 15.51 -0.30
N SER A 161 5.93 14.35 -0.57
CA SER A 161 5.46 13.41 -1.58
C SER A 161 5.14 12.07 -0.92
N PRO A 162 3.91 11.90 -0.39
CA PRO A 162 3.56 10.74 0.43
C PRO A 162 3.77 9.41 -0.30
N ALA A 163 4.51 8.50 0.34
CA ALA A 163 4.69 7.11 -0.03
C ALA A 163 3.99 6.19 0.99
N SER A 164 4.22 4.88 0.92
CA SER A 164 3.52 3.89 1.76
C SER A 164 3.64 4.13 3.27
N VAL A 165 4.78 4.63 3.76
CA VAL A 165 5.00 4.94 5.19
C VAL A 165 4.14 6.13 5.64
N ASP A 166 4.09 7.20 4.84
CA ASP A 166 3.23 8.36 5.08
C ASP A 166 1.75 7.96 5.07
N MET A 167 1.37 7.13 4.10
CA MET A 167 0.02 6.58 4.01
C MET A 167 -0.32 5.65 5.19
N GLY A 168 0.69 4.98 5.77
CA GLY A 168 0.59 4.22 7.01
C GLY A 168 0.42 5.07 8.28
N GLY A 169 0.58 6.40 8.18
CA GLY A 169 0.35 7.35 9.26
C GLY A 169 1.62 7.97 9.85
N VAL A 170 2.80 7.77 9.24
CA VAL A 170 4.05 8.37 9.71
C VAL A 170 4.62 9.29 8.64
N PHE A 171 4.61 10.59 8.90
CA PHE A 171 5.22 11.57 8.02
C PHE A 171 6.69 11.77 8.36
N ILE A 172 7.56 11.63 7.35
CA ILE A 172 8.99 11.94 7.47
C ILE A 172 9.24 13.23 6.69
N THR A 173 9.42 14.34 7.41
CA THR A 173 9.70 15.64 6.77
C THR A 173 11.21 15.87 6.69
N PRO A 174 11.74 16.27 5.51
CA PRO A 174 13.16 16.56 5.33
C PRO A 174 13.56 17.93 5.90
N ARG A 175 12.58 18.74 6.28
CA ARG A 175 12.73 20.09 6.83
C ARG A 175 11.80 20.24 8.04
N GLU A 176 12.20 21.12 8.94
CA GLU A 176 11.51 21.40 10.20
C GLU A 176 10.27 22.29 10.01
N GLU A 177 10.30 23.12 8.96
CA GLU A 177 9.20 23.97 8.46
C GLU A 177 7.98 23.15 8.01
#